data_AF-A0A9P6LV06-F1
#
_entry.id   AF-A0A9P6LV06-F1
#
_cell.length_a   1.000
_cell.length_b   1.000
_cell.length_c   1.000
_cell.angle_alpha   90.00
_cell.angle_beta   90.00
_cell.angle_gamma   90.00
#
_symmetry.space_group_name_H-M   'P 1'
#
loop_
_entity.id
_entity.type
_entity.pdbx_description
1 polymer ?
#
loop_
_entity_poly.entity_id
_entity_poly.type
_entity_poly.pdbx_seq_one_letter_code
_entity_poly.pdbx_strand_id
1 'polypeptide(L)'
;KGSKGERRSCTAGAVSSAPGGGIKHLPTRSDSKIPSKSPLLTRAQDIPDVEEDLRRLKKRQLQDRAITVYIPPLAKANRQVSDSTSFDLMENINEFLKSTSGPQVFLLWGDSGAGKSTFNRELERILWSNYSSITDAIPLFIHLPSIDNPEKDLVAKHLRRCDFLEPQIRELKSNHYKDRFQPSTDVASAADSNQLQEAVIVPFSEEQIKAYIHRHVADVKPPWKAKSYITALENIPNLLDLIKNPFLLRLSLDVLPGFVDVDNIEELSTANITRAGLYDRFVEHWLERGKKRVGRRELSQQARAAFDTIVDEGFTANGIDFLKRLAAAIYKEQAGHPIVEYSRFKDEETWKARFFSREDESRLLREACPLVRSGNQHRFVHKSLLEYCFTRAVFDPQASSPSLSGPSVTRRGSVSSMFSFDGRTALEECDLFTRQPVIDSPLGWRSFVDEPSILQFLAERVQQEPSFKQQLLAMIELSKTDKGGRIAAANAITILVRAGIQFIGADLRGIRIPGADLRYGMFEGAQLQGADVRKANLHNIWLRQADLSDSQMAGVRFGEWPYLQEDSTIWFLAYSPDGKSLAAGMEDCSVIVYDTVTWTAIHTLHGHMAAVYAVA
;
A
#
# COMPACT_ATOMS: atom_id res chain seq x y z
N LYS A 1 -29.31 55.30 72.40
CA LYS A 1 -30.01 54.14 71.81
C LYS A 1 -29.28 53.78 70.51
N GLY A 2 -28.51 52.71 70.35
CA GLY A 2 -28.15 51.57 71.20
C GLY A 2 -27.93 50.34 70.31
N SER A 3 -26.79 49.65 70.50
CA SER A 3 -26.55 48.20 70.22
C SER A 3 -26.51 47.80 68.74
N LYS A 4 -25.75 46.83 68.22
CA LYS A 4 -24.77 45.76 68.59
C LYS A 4 -24.34 45.22 67.19
N GLY A 5 -23.25 44.52 66.91
CA GLY A 5 -22.20 43.87 67.67
C GLY A 5 -21.49 42.83 66.78
N GLU A 6 -20.36 42.31 67.28
CA GLU A 6 -19.79 40.95 67.04
C GLU A 6 -19.16 40.66 65.66
N ARG A 7 -18.07 39.87 65.49
CA ARG A 7 -17.16 39.05 66.34
C ARG A 7 -15.90 38.78 65.46
N ARG A 8 -14.66 38.94 65.96
CA ARG A 8 -13.75 37.91 66.53
C ARG A 8 -13.44 36.74 65.58
N SER A 9 -12.21 36.60 65.06
CA SER A 9 -10.93 36.20 65.69
C SER A 9 -10.77 34.68 65.84
N CYS A 10 -9.52 34.22 65.65
CA CYS A 10 -8.74 33.35 66.55
C CYS A 10 -7.77 32.50 65.71
N THR A 11 -6.50 32.27 66.05
CA THR A 11 -5.63 32.65 67.18
C THR A 11 -4.23 32.13 66.80
N ALA A 12 -3.17 32.93 66.91
CA ALA A 12 -2.27 33.08 68.07
C ALA A 12 -1.36 31.86 68.31
N GLY A 13 -0.09 32.00 68.68
CA GLY A 13 0.66 33.19 69.07
C GLY A 13 2.08 32.76 69.47
N ALA A 14 3.01 33.71 69.36
CA ALA A 14 4.39 33.57 69.79
C ALA A 14 4.51 33.54 71.33
N VAL A 15 5.51 32.82 71.85
CA VAL A 15 6.09 33.07 73.19
C VAL A 15 7.61 32.87 73.13
N SER A 16 8.29 33.81 73.78
CA SER A 16 9.74 33.96 73.93
C SER A 16 10.33 33.13 75.09
N SER A 17 11.68 33.12 75.12
CA SER A 17 12.62 33.03 76.27
C SER A 17 13.17 31.65 76.76
N ALA A 18 14.44 31.41 76.35
CA ALA A 18 15.65 30.90 77.08
C ALA A 18 15.62 29.52 77.80
N PRO A 19 16.77 28.84 78.13
CA PRO A 19 18.19 29.28 78.12
C PRO A 19 19.24 28.26 77.58
N GLY A 20 20.47 28.75 77.39
CA GLY A 20 21.74 28.10 77.77
C GLY A 20 22.18 26.75 77.16
N GLY A 21 23.28 26.76 76.39
CA GLY A 21 24.11 25.56 76.22
C GLY A 21 25.04 25.53 75.01
N GLY A 22 26.32 25.86 75.22
CA GLY A 22 27.44 25.08 74.66
C GLY A 22 27.75 25.13 73.15
N ILE A 23 28.52 26.14 72.75
CA ILE A 23 29.78 26.06 71.95
C ILE A 23 29.95 24.85 71.01
N LYS A 24 29.97 25.11 69.69
CA LYS A 24 31.07 24.72 68.77
C LYS A 24 30.95 25.44 67.41
N HIS A 25 31.82 26.45 67.27
CA HIS A 25 32.39 27.07 66.06
C HIS A 25 31.58 27.15 64.74
N LEU A 26 31.12 28.36 64.43
CA LEU A 26 31.30 28.95 63.10
C LEU A 26 32.41 30.01 63.19
N PRO A 27 33.29 30.17 62.17
CA PRO A 27 33.90 31.44 61.88
C PRO A 27 33.07 32.19 60.83
N THR A 28 32.99 33.48 61.09
CA THR A 28 32.33 34.57 60.39
C THR A 28 32.87 34.81 58.98
N ARG A 29 31.97 35.16 58.06
CA ARG A 29 32.28 35.82 56.78
C ARG A 29 32.88 37.21 57.04
N SER A 30 33.97 37.52 56.35
CA SER A 30 34.32 38.89 55.96
C SER A 30 34.77 38.91 54.50
N ASP A 31 34.11 39.77 53.74
CA ASP A 31 34.55 40.51 52.55
C ASP A 31 34.73 39.80 51.19
N SER A 32 33.61 39.81 50.46
CA SER A 32 33.47 40.26 49.06
C SER A 32 34.63 40.07 48.08
N LYS A 33 34.56 38.97 47.30
CA LYS A 33 34.60 38.99 45.83
C LYS A 33 33.59 37.96 45.33
N ILE A 34 32.68 38.39 44.46
CA ILE A 34 31.73 37.51 43.76
C ILE A 34 32.54 36.54 42.88
N PRO A 35 32.38 35.21 43.01
CA PRO A 35 32.66 34.31 41.91
C PRO A 35 31.36 34.10 41.13
N SER A 36 31.33 34.68 39.94
CA SER A 36 30.40 34.30 38.88
C SER A 36 30.57 32.81 38.61
N LYS A 37 29.55 32.01 38.95
CA LYS A 37 29.13 30.73 38.37
C LYS A 37 28.44 29.90 39.46
N SER A 38 27.13 30.06 39.53
CA SER A 38 26.24 29.14 40.24
C SER A 38 26.30 27.77 39.55
N PRO A 39 26.54 26.66 40.28
CA PRO A 39 26.70 25.31 39.71
C PRO A 39 25.44 24.75 39.02
N LEU A 40 24.28 25.39 39.19
CA LEU A 40 23.07 25.10 38.41
C LEU A 40 23.12 25.67 36.98
N LEU A 41 23.89 26.74 36.74
CA LEU A 41 24.12 27.26 35.38
C LEU A 41 25.13 26.40 34.61
N THR A 42 26.07 25.77 35.32
CA THR A 42 27.00 24.76 34.79
C THR A 42 26.33 23.40 34.55
N ARG A 43 25.10 23.19 35.03
CA ARG A 43 24.28 21.99 34.75
C ARG A 43 23.46 22.10 33.45
N ALA A 44 23.48 23.25 32.79
CA ALA A 44 22.69 23.55 31.59
C ALA A 44 23.55 23.90 30.34
N GLN A 45 24.88 23.81 30.47
CA GLN A 45 25.90 23.94 29.41
C GLN A 45 26.70 22.62 29.46
N ASP A 46 26.79 21.71 28.50
CA ASP A 46 26.44 21.61 27.09
C ASP A 46 26.25 20.10 26.80
N ILE A 47 25.11 19.66 26.25
CA ILE A 47 24.87 18.23 25.92
C ILE A 47 25.56 17.89 24.57
N PRO A 48 26.36 16.80 24.52
CA PRO A 48 25.87 15.50 24.07
C PRO A 48 26.21 14.33 25.00
N ASP A 49 25.19 13.64 25.52
CA ASP A 49 25.29 12.20 25.77
C ASP A 49 24.47 11.49 24.67
N VAL A 50 24.98 11.53 23.43
CA VAL A 50 24.37 10.88 22.27
C VAL A 50 24.16 9.39 22.54
N GLU A 51 25.07 8.77 23.29
CA GLU A 51 25.01 7.37 23.67
C GLU A 51 23.81 7.08 24.59
N GLU A 52 23.50 7.96 25.56
CA GLU A 52 22.29 7.83 26.38
C GLU A 52 21.00 7.98 25.57
N ASP A 53 20.94 8.91 24.62
CA ASP A 53 19.77 9.05 23.74
C ASP A 53 19.63 7.87 22.75
N LEU A 54 20.74 7.29 22.29
CA LEU A 54 20.74 6.03 21.53
C LEU A 54 20.28 4.84 22.38
N ARG A 55 20.65 4.78 23.67
CA ARG A 55 20.13 3.76 24.60
C ARG A 55 18.64 3.92 24.85
N ARG A 56 18.14 5.15 24.98
CA ARG A 56 16.70 5.44 25.05
C ARG A 56 15.98 5.01 23.78
N LEU A 57 16.56 5.29 22.61
CA LEU A 57 16.03 4.85 21.33
C LEU A 57 15.99 3.32 21.25
N LYS A 58 17.10 2.63 21.57
CA LYS A 58 17.17 1.16 21.66
C LYS A 58 16.08 0.60 22.57
N LYS A 59 15.94 1.15 23.77
CA LYS A 59 14.90 0.72 24.72
C LYS A 59 13.50 0.91 24.15
N ARG A 60 13.23 2.04 23.49
CA ARG A 60 11.96 2.33 22.84
C ARG A 60 11.67 1.35 21.70
N GLN A 61 12.66 1.04 20.85
CA GLN A 61 12.49 0.10 19.72
C GLN A 61 12.30 -1.35 20.19
N LEU A 62 12.98 -1.76 21.26
CA LEU A 62 12.80 -3.09 21.85
C LEU A 62 11.50 -3.22 22.67
N GLN A 63 10.95 -2.10 23.17
CA GLN A 63 9.67 -2.06 23.86
C GLN A 63 8.48 -1.90 22.91
N ASP A 64 8.67 -1.34 21.71
CA ASP A 64 7.61 -1.26 20.70
C ASP A 64 7.17 -2.69 20.38
N ARG A 65 5.86 -2.94 20.48
CA ARG A 65 5.30 -4.29 20.68
C ARG A 65 5.88 -5.28 19.68
N ALA A 66 6.51 -6.34 20.20
CA ALA A 66 6.97 -7.47 19.40
C ALA A 66 5.91 -7.87 18.38
N ILE A 67 6.33 -8.10 17.14
CA ILE A 67 5.44 -8.57 16.07
C ILE A 67 4.77 -9.84 16.58
N THR A 68 3.45 -9.77 16.75
CA THR A 68 2.69 -10.75 17.54
C THR A 68 2.75 -12.14 16.94
N VAL A 69 2.94 -12.25 15.62
CA VAL A 69 3.22 -13.50 14.92
C VAL A 69 4.20 -13.18 13.78
N TYR A 70 5.47 -13.53 13.95
CA TYR A 70 6.51 -13.42 12.91
C TYR A 70 6.87 -14.82 12.40
N ILE A 71 6.97 -14.99 11.09
CA ILE A 71 7.53 -16.18 10.43
C ILE A 71 8.60 -15.67 9.46
N PRO A 72 9.84 -16.19 9.52
CA PRO A 72 10.89 -15.79 8.59
C PRO A 72 10.45 -16.00 7.14
N PRO A 73 10.50 -14.94 6.29
CA PRO A 73 10.15 -15.07 4.89
C PRO A 73 11.26 -15.80 4.13
N LEU A 74 10.84 -16.54 3.11
CA LEU A 74 11.75 -17.05 2.11
C LEU A 74 11.87 -16.02 0.97
N ALA A 75 13.00 -16.03 0.28
CA ALA A 75 13.22 -15.17 -0.87
C ALA A 75 13.95 -15.90 -1.99
N LYS A 76 13.88 -15.34 -3.20
CA LYS A 76 14.65 -15.77 -4.36
C LYS A 76 15.51 -14.63 -4.88
N ALA A 77 16.56 -14.95 -5.63
CA ALA A 77 17.56 -13.97 -6.05
C ALA A 77 16.96 -12.82 -6.88
N ASN A 78 16.14 -13.13 -7.88
CA ASN A 78 15.51 -12.12 -8.72
C ASN A 78 14.14 -12.58 -9.24
N ARG A 79 13.46 -11.72 -10.03
CA ARG A 79 12.11 -12.00 -10.53
C ARG A 79 12.05 -13.11 -11.60
N GLN A 80 13.16 -13.38 -12.29
CA GLN A 80 13.24 -14.37 -13.37
C GLN A 80 13.50 -15.78 -12.86
N VAL A 81 14.08 -15.89 -11.67
CA VAL A 81 14.39 -17.16 -11.01
C VAL A 81 13.10 -17.83 -10.48
N SER A 82 13.06 -19.16 -10.55
CA SER A 82 11.94 -19.99 -10.06
C SER A 82 11.82 -19.92 -8.52
N ASP A 83 10.59 -19.95 -8.02
CA ASP A 83 10.28 -19.99 -6.59
C ASP A 83 10.85 -21.25 -5.90
N SER A 84 11.13 -22.32 -6.65
CA SER A 84 11.74 -23.57 -6.15
C SER A 84 13.18 -23.41 -5.66
N THR A 85 13.84 -22.29 -5.95
CA THR A 85 15.22 -21.98 -5.52
C THR A 85 15.24 -20.93 -4.41
N SER A 86 14.24 -20.98 -3.53
CA SER A 86 14.12 -20.06 -2.41
C SER A 86 15.12 -20.34 -1.28
N PHE A 87 15.57 -19.29 -0.60
CA PHE A 87 16.46 -19.34 0.55
C PHE A 87 15.88 -18.54 1.74
N ASP A 88 16.39 -18.78 2.95
CA ASP A 88 16.03 -17.98 4.14
C ASP A 88 16.57 -16.55 4.01
N LEU A 89 15.66 -15.58 4.01
CA LEU A 89 16.03 -14.19 3.80
C LEU A 89 16.82 -13.59 4.97
N MET A 90 16.53 -14.00 6.21
CA MET A 90 17.27 -13.50 7.39
C MET A 90 18.70 -14.01 7.37
N GLU A 91 18.92 -15.28 7.06
CA GLU A 91 20.25 -15.87 6.95
C GLU A 91 21.07 -15.18 5.85
N ASN A 92 20.49 -15.02 4.66
CA ASN A 92 21.16 -14.37 3.54
C ASN A 92 21.53 -12.91 3.84
N ILE A 93 20.65 -12.14 4.48
CA ILE A 93 20.97 -10.75 4.88
C ILE A 93 22.05 -10.72 5.96
N ASN A 94 22.03 -11.65 6.92
CA ASN A 94 23.08 -11.71 7.93
C ASN A 94 24.45 -12.06 7.33
N GLU A 95 24.51 -12.89 6.29
CA GLU A 95 25.73 -13.13 5.52
C GLU A 95 26.14 -11.89 4.73
N PHE A 96 25.20 -11.23 4.07
CA PHE A 96 25.43 -10.00 3.32
C PHE A 96 26.04 -8.90 4.20
N LEU A 97 25.48 -8.67 5.39
CA LEU A 97 25.98 -7.68 6.35
C LEU A 97 27.37 -8.03 6.93
N LYS A 98 27.81 -9.30 6.83
CA LYS A 98 29.14 -9.75 7.29
C LYS A 98 30.19 -9.76 6.17
N SER A 99 29.76 -9.77 4.90
CA SER A 99 30.62 -10.14 3.77
C SER A 99 31.56 -9.04 3.28
N THR A 100 31.34 -7.76 3.64
CA THR A 100 32.22 -6.66 3.17
C THR A 100 32.24 -5.50 4.17
N SER A 101 33.39 -4.85 4.31
CA SER A 101 33.60 -3.71 5.22
C SER A 101 33.18 -2.34 4.64
N GLY A 102 32.49 -2.33 3.49
CA GLY A 102 32.12 -1.14 2.72
C GLY A 102 30.61 -0.85 2.69
N PRO A 103 30.18 0.24 2.04
CA PRO A 103 28.77 0.53 1.85
C PRO A 103 28.11 -0.52 0.95
N GLN A 104 26.95 -1.00 1.38
CA GLN A 104 26.23 -2.10 0.75
C GLN A 104 24.77 -1.72 0.55
N VAL A 105 24.19 -2.14 -0.57
CA VAL A 105 22.79 -1.90 -0.92
C VAL A 105 22.10 -3.22 -1.16
N PHE A 106 21.02 -3.46 -0.42
CA PHE A 106 20.17 -4.64 -0.61
C PHE A 106 18.77 -4.21 -1.07
N LEU A 107 18.38 -4.64 -2.28
CA LEU A 107 17.08 -4.35 -2.85
C LEU A 107 16.11 -5.49 -2.57
N LEU A 108 15.17 -5.26 -1.65
CA LEU A 108 14.14 -6.22 -1.29
C LEU A 108 12.82 -5.94 -2.02
N TRP A 109 12.48 -6.84 -2.93
CA TRP A 109 11.24 -6.82 -3.71
C TRP A 109 10.17 -7.73 -3.12
N GLY A 110 8.93 -7.53 -3.55
CA GLY A 110 7.81 -8.43 -3.24
C GLY A 110 6.47 -7.71 -3.37
N ASP A 111 5.39 -8.48 -3.39
CA ASP A 111 4.04 -7.95 -3.55
C ASP A 111 3.56 -7.14 -2.33
N SER A 112 2.49 -6.38 -2.51
CA SER A 112 1.80 -5.69 -1.42
C SER A 112 1.32 -6.72 -0.39
N GLY A 113 1.66 -6.54 0.89
CA GLY A 113 1.33 -7.50 1.96
C GLY A 113 2.28 -8.68 2.11
N ALA A 114 3.30 -8.84 1.25
CA ALA A 114 4.28 -9.94 1.33
C ALA A 114 5.14 -9.94 2.61
N GLY A 115 5.08 -8.88 3.44
CA GLY A 115 5.78 -8.83 4.73
C GLY A 115 7.08 -8.03 4.74
N LYS A 116 7.46 -7.32 3.66
CA LYS A 116 8.68 -6.49 3.59
C LYS A 116 8.90 -5.57 4.80
N SER A 117 7.87 -4.79 5.18
CA SER A 117 7.97 -3.89 6.33
C SER A 117 8.03 -4.65 7.66
N THR A 118 7.34 -5.78 7.77
CA THR A 118 7.38 -6.64 8.95
C THR A 118 8.77 -7.24 9.13
N PHE A 119 9.36 -7.73 8.05
CA PHE A 119 10.73 -8.23 7.99
C PHE A 119 11.74 -7.15 8.39
N ASN A 120 11.69 -5.95 7.78
CA ASN A 120 12.63 -4.88 8.10
C ASN A 120 12.51 -4.38 9.55
N ARG A 121 11.31 -4.40 10.15
CA ARG A 121 11.13 -4.08 11.58
C ARG A 121 11.74 -5.15 12.48
N GLU A 122 11.60 -6.43 12.11
CA GLU A 122 12.22 -7.52 12.86
C GLU A 122 13.74 -7.52 12.71
N LEU A 123 14.25 -7.26 11.50
CA LEU A 123 15.67 -7.06 11.24
C LEU A 123 16.22 -5.91 12.09
N GLU A 124 15.55 -4.75 12.10
CA GLU A 124 15.91 -3.62 12.96
C GLU A 124 15.96 -4.05 14.44
N ARG A 125 14.96 -4.80 14.92
CA ARG A 125 14.91 -5.28 16.30
C ARG A 125 16.11 -6.19 16.64
N ILE A 126 16.46 -7.11 15.74
CA ILE A 126 17.61 -8.01 15.91
C ILE A 126 18.91 -7.21 15.91
N LEU A 127 19.07 -6.27 14.98
CA LEU A 127 20.25 -5.41 14.92
C LEU A 127 20.38 -4.55 16.18
N TRP A 128 19.29 -3.97 16.70
CA TRP A 128 19.31 -3.23 17.98
C TRP A 128 19.63 -4.13 19.17
N SER A 129 19.23 -5.39 19.14
CA SER A 129 19.57 -6.33 20.22
C SER A 129 21.07 -6.61 20.27
N ASN A 130 21.73 -6.65 19.11
CA ASN A 130 23.17 -6.87 18.96
C ASN A 130 24.00 -5.59 19.10
N TYR A 131 23.39 -4.40 18.92
CA TYR A 131 24.06 -3.10 19.06
C TYR A 131 24.63 -2.91 20.47
N SER A 132 25.94 -2.64 20.56
CA SER A 132 26.66 -2.57 21.85
C SER A 132 27.23 -1.20 22.15
N SER A 133 27.76 -0.47 21.15
CA SER A 133 28.34 0.87 21.34
C SER A 133 28.20 1.78 20.12
N ILE A 134 28.40 3.09 20.31
CA ILE A 134 28.40 4.12 19.24
C ILE A 134 29.39 3.89 18.09
N THR A 135 30.37 3.01 18.28
CA THR A 135 31.30 2.55 17.23
C THR A 135 30.65 1.57 16.25
N ASP A 136 29.58 0.90 16.66
CA ASP A 136 28.82 -0.02 15.83
C ASP A 136 27.91 0.75 14.87
N ALA A 137 27.49 0.09 13.78
CA ALA A 137 26.48 0.63 12.89
C ALA A 137 25.15 0.83 13.64
N ILE A 138 24.61 2.04 13.60
CA ILE A 138 23.33 2.39 14.23
C ILE A 138 22.19 1.89 13.33
N PRO A 139 21.34 0.95 13.78
CA PRO A 139 20.21 0.48 12.98
C PRO A 139 19.11 1.55 12.92
N LEU A 140 18.66 1.90 11.70
CA LEU A 140 17.61 2.90 11.50
C LEU A 140 16.55 2.41 10.52
N PHE A 141 15.34 2.16 11.00
CA PHE A 141 14.19 1.91 10.13
C PHE A 141 13.50 3.21 9.70
N ILE A 142 13.79 3.64 8.48
CA ILE A 142 13.23 4.86 7.91
C ILE A 142 12.01 4.53 7.02
N HIS A 143 10.82 4.87 7.51
CA HIS A 143 9.59 4.71 6.74
C HIS A 143 9.44 5.82 5.68
N LEU A 144 9.99 5.62 4.48
CA LEU A 144 10.08 6.63 3.41
C LEU A 144 8.76 7.37 3.10
N PRO A 145 7.59 6.70 2.99
CA PRO A 145 6.34 7.40 2.68
C PRO A 145 5.90 8.40 3.76
N SER A 146 6.48 8.33 4.95
CA SER A 146 6.18 9.27 6.04
C SER A 146 7.03 10.53 5.98
N ILE A 147 8.02 10.64 5.10
CA ILE A 147 8.98 11.75 5.05
C ILE A 147 8.67 12.64 3.84
N ASP A 148 8.51 13.94 4.11
CA ASP A 148 8.31 14.95 3.06
C ASP A 148 9.62 15.13 2.27
N ASN A 149 9.56 15.10 0.94
CA ASN A 149 10.71 15.20 0.03
C ASN A 149 11.85 14.25 0.43
N PRO A 150 11.64 12.93 0.26
CA PRO A 150 12.58 11.90 0.69
C PRO A 150 13.93 11.98 -0.04
N GLU A 151 14.06 12.69 -1.16
CA GLU A 151 15.36 12.87 -1.82
C GLU A 151 16.37 13.73 -1.03
N LYS A 152 15.96 14.43 0.04
CA LYS A 152 16.84 15.31 0.83
C LYS A 152 16.85 14.97 2.31
N ASP A 153 18.06 14.72 2.82
CA ASP A 153 18.39 14.68 4.25
C ASP A 153 17.56 13.69 5.10
N LEU A 154 17.28 12.51 4.53
CA LEU A 154 16.45 11.44 5.12
C LEU A 154 16.82 11.11 6.56
N VAL A 155 18.11 10.85 6.80
CA VAL A 155 18.62 10.43 8.11
C VAL A 155 18.39 11.52 9.15
N ALA A 156 18.71 12.78 8.86
CA ALA A 156 18.44 13.85 9.83
C ALA A 156 16.95 14.07 10.07
N LYS A 157 16.12 14.03 9.01
CA LYS A 157 14.66 14.14 9.15
C LYS A 157 14.10 13.04 10.04
N HIS A 158 14.61 11.82 9.91
CA HIS A 158 14.24 10.70 10.77
C HIS A 158 14.72 10.90 12.21
N LEU A 159 16.00 11.27 12.42
CA LEU A 159 16.56 11.51 13.76
C LEU A 159 15.84 12.66 14.50
N ARG A 160 15.46 13.74 13.81
CA ARG A 160 14.62 14.81 14.38
C ARG A 160 13.28 14.28 14.90
N ARG A 161 12.69 13.28 14.24
CA ARG A 161 11.45 12.61 14.71
C ARG A 161 11.68 11.68 15.88
N CYS A 162 12.91 11.23 16.07
CA CYS A 162 13.34 10.47 17.24
C CYS A 162 13.81 11.39 18.38
N ASP A 163 13.46 12.67 18.34
CA ASP A 163 13.75 13.69 19.36
C ASP A 163 15.24 14.06 19.51
N PHE A 164 16.07 13.79 18.50
CA PHE A 164 17.48 14.23 18.49
C PHE A 164 17.61 15.72 18.11
N LEU A 165 18.49 16.43 18.82
CA LEU A 165 18.80 17.84 18.60
C LEU A 165 19.80 18.04 17.44
N GLU A 166 19.80 19.22 16.82
CA GLU A 166 20.72 19.56 15.71
C GLU A 166 22.22 19.35 16.04
N PRO A 167 22.75 19.69 17.24
CA PRO A 167 24.13 19.39 17.59
C PRO A 167 24.43 17.87 17.60
N GLN A 168 23.51 17.06 18.13
CA GLN A 168 23.64 15.60 18.18
C GLN A 168 23.56 14.97 16.79
N ILE A 169 22.67 15.48 15.93
CA ILE A 169 22.57 15.05 14.54
C ILE A 169 23.86 15.40 13.79
N ARG A 170 24.44 16.59 14.02
CA ARG A 170 25.73 16.96 13.42
C ARG A 170 26.86 16.05 13.88
N GLU A 171 26.88 15.66 15.14
CA GLU A 171 27.86 14.71 15.70
C GLU A 171 27.72 13.29 15.12
N LEU A 172 26.49 12.76 15.07
CA LEU A 172 26.19 11.49 14.42
C LEU A 172 26.56 11.49 12.93
N LYS A 173 26.49 12.67 12.30
CA LYS A 173 26.82 12.87 10.89
C LYS A 173 28.28 13.20 10.62
N SER A 174 29.01 13.80 11.56
CA SER A 174 30.40 14.22 11.36
C SER A 174 31.32 13.02 11.12
N ASN A 175 30.90 11.83 11.55
CA ASN A 175 31.51 10.56 11.18
C ASN A 175 31.05 10.11 9.78
N HIS A 176 31.55 10.75 8.72
CA HIS A 176 31.62 10.26 7.33
C HIS A 176 30.42 9.42 6.79
N TYR A 177 29.16 9.75 7.07
CA TYR A 177 28.03 8.95 6.54
C TYR A 177 27.70 9.27 5.07
N LYS A 178 28.00 10.50 4.60
CA LYS A 178 27.68 10.93 3.21
C LYS A 178 28.57 10.25 2.17
N ASP A 179 29.84 10.00 2.50
CA ASP A 179 30.79 9.27 1.65
C ASP A 179 30.45 7.77 1.59
N ARG A 180 29.55 7.29 2.48
CA ARG A 180 29.09 5.90 2.59
C ARG A 180 27.70 5.64 1.95
N PHE A 181 27.08 6.67 1.36
CA PHE A 181 25.73 6.58 0.76
C PHE A 181 25.67 7.17 -0.66
N GLN A 182 26.82 7.32 -1.32
CA GLN A 182 26.87 7.57 -2.76
C GLN A 182 27.12 6.22 -3.46
N PRO A 183 26.17 5.68 -4.23
CA PRO A 183 26.52 4.68 -5.21
C PRO A 183 27.52 5.33 -6.17
N SER A 184 28.75 4.83 -6.22
CA SER A 184 29.74 5.24 -7.21
C SER A 184 29.12 5.09 -8.60
N THR A 185 29.05 6.19 -9.36
CA THR A 185 28.66 6.17 -10.77
C THR A 185 29.79 5.70 -11.69
N ASP A 186 30.97 5.39 -11.14
CA ASP A 186 32.10 4.88 -11.91
C ASP A 186 32.04 3.36 -12.00
N VAL A 187 31.45 2.86 -13.10
CA VAL A 187 31.36 1.44 -13.47
C VAL A 187 32.72 0.90 -13.99
N ALA A 188 33.82 1.63 -13.80
CA ALA A 188 35.14 1.24 -14.32
C ALA A 188 35.92 0.26 -13.41
N SER A 189 35.42 -0.09 -12.22
CA SER A 189 36.04 -1.14 -11.38
C SER A 189 35.13 -2.36 -11.28
N ALA A 190 35.30 -3.30 -12.20
CA ALA A 190 34.66 -4.62 -12.23
C ALA A 190 35.12 -5.57 -11.07
N ALA A 191 35.46 -5.03 -9.90
CA ALA A 191 35.93 -5.77 -8.74
C ALA A 191 34.92 -5.86 -7.57
N ASP A 192 33.78 -5.14 -7.64
CA ASP A 192 32.84 -5.01 -6.52
C ASP A 192 31.41 -5.50 -6.85
N SER A 193 31.28 -6.69 -7.45
CA SER A 193 29.98 -7.32 -7.74
C SER A 193 29.15 -7.69 -6.48
N ASN A 194 29.69 -7.51 -5.27
CA ASN A 194 29.02 -7.81 -4.00
C ASN A 194 28.40 -6.59 -3.30
N GLN A 195 28.52 -5.37 -3.84
CA GLN A 195 27.99 -4.17 -3.17
C GLN A 195 26.48 -3.97 -3.35
N LEU A 196 25.90 -4.51 -4.44
CA LEU A 196 24.46 -4.47 -4.71
C LEU A 196 23.94 -5.90 -4.82
N GLN A 197 23.02 -6.27 -3.92
CA GLN A 197 22.30 -7.53 -3.99
C GLN A 197 20.79 -7.27 -4.07
N GLU A 198 20.07 -8.12 -4.79
CA GLU A 198 18.61 -8.12 -4.80
C GLU A 198 18.04 -9.43 -4.30
N ALA A 199 16.83 -9.36 -3.75
CA ALA A 199 16.02 -10.52 -3.45
C ALA A 199 14.53 -10.20 -3.58
N VAL A 200 13.73 -11.20 -3.93
CA VAL A 200 12.27 -11.10 -4.03
C VAL A 200 11.66 -12.02 -2.99
N ILE A 201 10.84 -11.49 -2.08
CA ILE A 201 10.09 -12.32 -1.12
C ILE A 201 9.14 -13.24 -1.90
N VAL A 202 9.23 -14.54 -1.66
CA VAL A 202 8.31 -15.51 -2.25
C VAL A 202 7.04 -15.64 -1.41
N PRO A 203 5.89 -16.03 -2.00
CA PRO A 203 4.68 -16.32 -1.25
C PRO A 203 4.93 -17.41 -0.20
N PHE A 204 4.17 -17.41 0.90
CA PHE A 204 4.34 -18.41 1.95
C PHE A 204 4.09 -19.83 1.43
N SER A 205 4.97 -20.75 1.82
CA SER A 205 4.76 -22.19 1.65
C SER A 205 3.64 -22.69 2.56
N GLU A 206 3.13 -23.88 2.29
CA GLU A 206 2.12 -24.52 3.13
C GLU A 206 2.62 -24.73 4.56
N GLU A 207 3.90 -25.08 4.72
CA GLU A 207 4.56 -25.23 6.02
C GLU A 207 4.64 -23.90 6.77
N GLN A 208 4.97 -22.80 6.09
CA GLN A 208 5.00 -21.46 6.70
C GLN A 208 3.60 -21.03 7.14
N ILE A 209 2.55 -21.34 6.36
CA ILE A 209 1.15 -21.07 6.71
C ILE A 209 0.74 -21.87 7.96
N LYS A 210 1.02 -23.18 7.99
CA LYS A 210 0.74 -24.05 9.16
C LYS A 210 1.47 -23.55 10.41
N ALA A 211 2.75 -23.20 10.29
CA ALA A 211 3.54 -22.62 11.39
C ALA A 211 2.96 -21.29 11.90
N TYR A 212 2.51 -20.42 10.98
CA TYR A 212 1.85 -19.18 11.31
C TYR A 212 0.56 -19.42 12.13
N ILE A 213 -0.29 -20.36 11.70
CA ILE A 213 -1.55 -20.71 12.37
C ILE A 213 -1.27 -21.19 13.80
N HIS A 214 -0.31 -22.10 13.98
CA HIS A 214 0.03 -22.60 15.30
C HIS A 214 0.46 -21.49 16.26
N ARG A 215 1.31 -20.55 15.79
CA ARG A 215 1.77 -19.41 16.58
C ARG A 215 0.63 -18.41 16.85
N HIS A 216 -0.19 -18.12 15.83
CA HIS A 216 -1.36 -17.26 15.98
C HIS A 216 -2.35 -17.79 17.04
N VAL A 217 -2.63 -19.09 17.03
CA VAL A 217 -3.54 -19.71 18.01
C VAL A 217 -2.96 -19.63 19.44
N ALA A 218 -1.65 -19.80 19.59
CA ALA A 218 -0.98 -19.70 20.88
C ALA A 218 -1.02 -18.26 21.46
N ASP A 219 -0.74 -17.26 20.62
CA ASP A 219 -0.55 -15.87 21.07
C ASP A 219 -1.88 -15.08 21.14
N VAL A 220 -2.77 -15.27 20.16
CA VAL A 220 -4.00 -14.47 20.00
C VAL A 220 -5.22 -15.13 20.64
N LYS A 221 -5.20 -16.47 20.82
CA LYS A 221 -6.32 -17.28 21.33
C LYS A 221 -7.64 -17.02 20.58
N PRO A 222 -7.68 -17.25 19.26
CA PRO A 222 -8.89 -17.10 18.44
C PRO A 222 -9.96 -18.15 18.81
N PRO A 223 -11.20 -18.02 18.29
CA PRO A 223 -12.30 -18.95 18.59
C PRO A 223 -12.05 -20.38 18.10
N TRP A 224 -11.31 -20.56 17.01
CA TRP A 224 -10.97 -21.89 16.47
C TRP A 224 -9.61 -22.39 16.96
N LYS A 225 -9.48 -23.72 17.08
CA LYS A 225 -8.20 -24.39 17.32
C LYS A 225 -7.40 -24.51 16.02
N ALA A 226 -6.08 -24.69 16.13
CA ALA A 226 -5.21 -24.84 14.97
C ALA A 226 -5.67 -25.96 14.01
N LYS A 227 -6.15 -27.09 14.53
CA LYS A 227 -6.69 -28.20 13.73
C LYS A 227 -7.88 -27.76 12.86
N SER A 228 -8.80 -26.98 13.42
CA SER A 228 -9.99 -26.48 12.71
C SER A 228 -9.61 -25.57 11.54
N TYR A 229 -8.64 -24.67 11.75
CA TYR A 229 -8.11 -23.85 10.66
C TYR A 229 -7.47 -24.69 9.57
N ILE A 230 -6.63 -25.67 9.94
CA ILE A 230 -5.98 -26.55 8.96
C ILE A 230 -7.02 -27.34 8.14
N THR A 231 -8.06 -27.88 8.80
CA THR A 231 -9.17 -28.55 8.10
C THR A 231 -9.88 -27.61 7.12
N ALA A 232 -10.12 -26.35 7.49
CA ALA A 232 -10.71 -25.38 6.57
C ALA A 232 -9.80 -25.11 5.36
N LEU A 233 -8.47 -25.04 5.54
CA LEU A 233 -7.52 -24.84 4.44
C LEU A 233 -7.47 -26.01 3.46
N GLU A 234 -7.62 -27.24 3.96
CA GLU A 234 -7.56 -28.45 3.15
C GLU A 234 -8.86 -28.70 2.37
N ASN A 235 -10.00 -28.21 2.86
CA ASN A 235 -11.32 -28.52 2.28
C ASN A 235 -11.94 -27.37 1.48
N ILE A 236 -11.56 -26.11 1.72
CA ILE A 236 -12.10 -24.97 0.97
C ILE A 236 -11.30 -24.77 -0.33
N PRO A 237 -11.94 -24.86 -1.52
CA PRO A 237 -11.27 -24.65 -2.79
C PRO A 237 -10.60 -23.28 -2.89
N ASN A 238 -9.41 -23.21 -3.48
CA ASN A 238 -8.64 -21.98 -3.75
C ASN A 238 -8.24 -21.16 -2.52
N LEU A 239 -8.63 -21.55 -1.29
CA LEU A 239 -8.31 -20.79 -0.08
C LEU A 239 -6.81 -20.78 0.20
N LEU A 240 -6.13 -21.92 0.02
CA LEU A 240 -4.69 -22.04 0.24
C LEU A 240 -3.90 -21.08 -0.66
N ASP A 241 -4.26 -21.00 -1.94
CA ASP A 241 -3.62 -20.09 -2.90
C ASP A 241 -3.87 -18.62 -2.56
N LEU A 242 -5.05 -18.31 -2.03
CA LEU A 242 -5.43 -16.95 -1.66
C LEU A 242 -4.65 -16.41 -0.45
N ILE A 243 -4.31 -17.27 0.50
CA ILE A 243 -3.66 -16.90 1.77
C ILE A 243 -2.14 -17.06 1.76
N LYS A 244 -1.51 -17.34 0.62
CA LYS A 244 -0.03 -17.33 0.50
C LYS A 244 0.57 -15.96 0.82
N ASN A 245 -0.23 -14.90 0.75
CA ASN A 245 0.15 -13.56 1.20
C ASN A 245 -0.04 -13.43 2.73
N PRO A 246 1.00 -13.10 3.51
CA PRO A 246 0.93 -13.07 4.99
C PRO A 246 -0.15 -12.13 5.57
N PHE A 247 -0.40 -11.00 4.91
CA PHE A 247 -1.46 -10.08 5.35
C PHE A 247 -2.84 -10.71 5.17
N LEU A 248 -3.08 -11.35 4.02
CA LEU A 248 -4.32 -12.07 3.73
C LEU A 248 -4.51 -13.28 4.65
N LEU A 249 -3.44 -14.02 4.96
CA LEU A 249 -3.49 -15.11 5.93
C LEU A 249 -4.01 -14.62 7.27
N ARG A 250 -3.39 -13.58 7.83
CA ARG A 250 -3.81 -12.99 9.11
C ARG A 250 -5.28 -12.55 9.06
N LEU A 251 -5.67 -11.86 7.99
CA LEU A 251 -7.05 -11.40 7.80
C LEU A 251 -8.02 -12.59 7.75
N SER A 252 -7.66 -13.65 7.05
CA SER A 252 -8.52 -14.84 6.89
C SER A 252 -8.73 -15.55 8.22
N LEU A 253 -7.68 -15.72 9.03
CA LEU A 253 -7.80 -16.38 10.34
C LEU A 253 -8.76 -15.65 11.29
N ASP A 254 -8.84 -14.32 11.20
CA ASP A 254 -9.77 -13.51 11.98
C ASP A 254 -11.24 -13.73 11.57
N VAL A 255 -11.51 -14.11 10.32
CA VAL A 255 -12.84 -14.01 9.70
C VAL A 255 -13.44 -15.37 9.33
N LEU A 256 -12.61 -16.38 9.02
CA LEU A 256 -13.05 -17.75 8.73
C LEU A 256 -14.03 -18.32 9.76
N PRO A 257 -13.85 -18.09 11.08
CA PRO A 257 -14.82 -18.51 12.10
C PRO A 257 -16.24 -17.99 11.95
N GLY A 258 -16.44 -16.90 11.22
CA GLY A 258 -17.76 -16.36 10.90
C GLY A 258 -18.24 -16.69 9.49
N PHE A 259 -17.44 -17.39 8.68
CA PHE A 259 -17.74 -17.68 7.28
C PHE A 259 -18.26 -19.08 7.05
N VAL A 260 -17.71 -20.07 7.74
CA VAL A 260 -18.02 -21.48 7.49
C VAL A 260 -18.15 -22.22 8.81
N ASP A 261 -19.03 -23.21 8.85
CA ASP A 261 -19.03 -24.21 9.91
C ASP A 261 -18.00 -25.31 9.61
N VAL A 262 -16.97 -25.44 10.45
CA VAL A 262 -15.89 -26.43 10.24
C VAL A 262 -16.40 -27.86 10.41
N ASP A 263 -17.49 -28.03 11.14
CA ASP A 263 -18.07 -29.35 11.36
C ASP A 263 -18.88 -29.84 10.13
N ASN A 264 -19.12 -28.97 9.14
CA ASN A 264 -19.84 -29.26 7.90
C ASN A 264 -18.90 -29.30 6.67
N ILE A 265 -18.35 -30.48 6.36
CA ILE A 265 -17.39 -30.66 5.26
C ILE A 265 -18.00 -30.41 3.88
N GLU A 266 -19.29 -30.71 3.68
CA GLU A 266 -19.97 -30.46 2.41
C GLU A 266 -20.06 -28.95 2.12
N GLU A 267 -20.36 -28.15 3.14
CA GLU A 267 -20.35 -26.68 3.06
C GLU A 267 -18.94 -26.14 2.79
N LEU A 268 -17.91 -26.68 3.44
CA LEU A 268 -16.51 -26.31 3.17
C LEU A 268 -16.13 -26.55 1.70
N SER A 269 -16.50 -27.71 1.14
CA SER A 269 -16.15 -28.08 -0.24
C SER A 269 -16.85 -27.25 -1.32
N THR A 270 -18.02 -26.68 -0.99
CA THR A 270 -18.82 -25.85 -1.89
C THR A 270 -18.64 -24.35 -1.66
N ALA A 271 -17.94 -23.95 -0.59
CA ALA A 271 -17.68 -22.57 -0.26
C ALA A 271 -16.78 -21.90 -1.31
N ASN A 272 -17.35 -20.95 -2.07
CA ASN A 272 -16.60 -20.12 -3.00
C ASN A 272 -16.09 -18.86 -2.29
N ILE A 273 -14.95 -18.98 -1.61
CA ILE A 273 -14.32 -17.85 -0.91
C ILE A 273 -13.45 -17.05 -1.88
N THR A 274 -13.85 -15.80 -2.12
CA THR A 274 -13.07 -14.85 -2.92
C THR A 274 -12.26 -13.91 -2.05
N ARG A 275 -11.23 -13.27 -2.64
CA ARG A 275 -10.48 -12.22 -1.96
C ARG A 275 -11.43 -11.10 -1.54
N ALA A 276 -12.27 -10.63 -2.46
CA ALA A 276 -13.24 -9.57 -2.20
C ALA A 276 -14.17 -9.91 -1.02
N GLY A 277 -14.69 -11.14 -0.98
CA GLY A 277 -15.56 -11.60 0.11
C GLY A 277 -14.86 -11.60 1.48
N LEU A 278 -13.62 -12.08 1.56
CA LEU A 278 -12.85 -12.04 2.81
C LEU A 278 -12.69 -10.61 3.35
N TYR A 279 -12.43 -9.64 2.46
CA TYR A 279 -12.33 -8.24 2.84
C TYR A 279 -13.68 -7.64 3.27
N ASP A 280 -14.79 -7.98 2.61
CA ASP A 280 -16.13 -7.53 3.01
C ASP A 280 -16.41 -7.87 4.47
N ARG A 281 -16.27 -9.15 4.84
CA ARG A 281 -16.50 -9.59 6.21
C ARG A 281 -15.46 -9.07 7.19
N PHE A 282 -14.20 -8.96 6.79
CA PHE A 282 -13.18 -8.37 7.64
C PHE A 282 -13.52 -6.94 8.04
N VAL A 283 -13.93 -6.10 7.07
CA VAL A 283 -14.27 -4.70 7.33
C VAL A 283 -15.53 -4.60 8.17
N GLU A 284 -16.57 -5.39 7.88
CA GLU A 284 -17.78 -5.48 8.71
C GLU A 284 -17.43 -5.86 10.16
N HIS A 285 -16.67 -6.93 10.35
CA HIS A 285 -16.29 -7.41 11.68
C HIS A 285 -15.38 -6.42 12.42
N TRP A 286 -14.50 -5.71 11.71
CA TRP A 286 -13.68 -4.65 12.28
C TRP A 286 -14.54 -3.49 12.78
N LEU A 287 -15.52 -3.04 11.99
CA LEU A 287 -16.43 -1.96 12.34
C LEU A 287 -17.34 -2.35 13.51
N GLU A 288 -17.84 -3.58 13.58
CA GLU A 288 -18.62 -4.08 14.71
C GLU A 288 -17.81 -4.11 16.02
N ARG A 289 -16.53 -4.53 15.95
CA ARG A 289 -15.60 -4.42 17.08
C ARG A 289 -15.34 -2.95 17.44
N GLY A 290 -15.19 -2.09 16.44
CA GLY A 290 -15.03 -0.64 16.58
C GLY A 290 -16.22 0.00 17.30
N LYS A 291 -17.45 -0.30 16.89
CA LYS A 291 -18.71 0.12 17.51
C LYS A 291 -18.74 -0.21 19.00
N LYS A 292 -18.46 -1.47 19.35
CA LYS A 292 -18.40 -1.92 20.76
C LYS A 292 -17.32 -1.19 21.56
N ARG A 293 -16.15 -0.95 20.96
CA ARG A 293 -15.03 -0.25 21.60
C ARG A 293 -15.34 1.21 21.87
N VAL A 294 -15.94 1.91 20.90
CA VAL A 294 -16.32 3.32 21.02
C VAL A 294 -17.48 3.47 22.02
N GLY A 295 -18.50 2.60 21.95
CA GLY A 295 -19.66 2.65 22.82
C GLY A 295 -19.35 2.44 24.32
N ARG A 296 -18.30 1.64 24.63
CA ARG A 296 -17.84 1.40 26.01
C ARG A 296 -17.06 2.56 26.63
N ARG A 297 -16.64 3.56 25.86
CA ARG A 297 -15.91 4.71 26.37
C ARG A 297 -16.84 5.73 27.01
N GLU A 298 -16.28 6.54 27.91
CA GLU A 298 -16.92 7.75 28.39
C GLU A 298 -16.85 8.81 27.28
N LEU A 299 -18.01 9.15 26.73
CA LEU A 299 -18.18 10.14 25.67
C LEU A 299 -18.81 11.42 26.27
N SER A 300 -18.50 12.58 25.69
CA SER A 300 -19.24 13.81 26.00
C SER A 300 -20.72 13.65 25.60
N GLN A 301 -21.60 14.47 26.14
CA GLN A 301 -23.04 14.40 25.82
C GLN A 301 -23.31 14.57 24.32
N GLN A 302 -22.60 15.50 23.65
CA GLN A 302 -22.68 15.70 22.21
C GLN A 302 -22.17 14.49 21.41
N ALA A 303 -21.01 13.94 21.80
CA ALA A 303 -20.46 12.76 21.13
C ALA A 303 -21.30 11.50 21.37
N ARG A 304 -21.96 11.36 22.52
CA ARG A 304 -22.89 10.26 22.78
C ARG A 304 -24.13 10.38 21.90
N ALA A 305 -24.73 11.57 21.80
CA ALA A 305 -25.86 11.80 20.90
C ALA A 305 -25.51 11.48 19.44
N ALA A 306 -24.37 11.97 18.94
CA ALA A 306 -23.90 11.65 17.59
C ALA A 306 -23.64 10.15 17.41
N PHE A 307 -23.07 9.47 18.41
CA PHE A 307 -22.87 8.02 18.37
C PHE A 307 -24.20 7.26 18.27
N ASP A 308 -25.18 7.62 19.08
CA ASP A 308 -26.50 6.97 19.08
C ASP A 308 -27.22 7.18 17.74
N THR A 309 -27.16 8.38 17.15
CA THR A 309 -27.66 8.65 15.80
C THR A 309 -27.02 7.75 14.74
N ILE A 310 -25.69 7.63 14.73
CA ILE A 310 -24.99 6.75 13.77
C ILE A 310 -25.38 5.28 13.97
N VAL A 311 -25.62 4.87 15.22
CA VAL A 311 -26.05 3.50 15.54
C VAL A 311 -27.46 3.23 15.00
N ASP A 312 -28.39 4.16 15.19
CA ASP A 312 -29.77 4.06 14.71
C ASP A 312 -29.86 4.02 13.18
N GLU A 313 -29.00 4.78 12.48
CA GLU A 313 -28.91 4.78 11.01
C GLU A 313 -28.16 3.56 10.43
N GLY A 314 -27.50 2.76 11.27
CA GLY A 314 -26.70 1.62 10.86
C GLY A 314 -25.20 1.92 10.86
N PHE A 315 -24.57 1.74 12.02
CA PHE A 315 -23.16 2.07 12.25
C PHE A 315 -22.19 1.46 11.24
N THR A 316 -22.38 0.18 10.88
CA THR A 316 -21.47 -0.54 9.99
C THR A 316 -21.61 -0.06 8.55
N ALA A 317 -22.84 0.24 8.09
CA ALA A 317 -23.07 0.81 6.77
C ALA A 317 -22.46 2.22 6.65
N ASN A 318 -22.66 3.07 7.67
CA ASN A 318 -22.04 4.39 7.76
C ASN A 318 -20.51 4.32 7.80
N GLY A 319 -19.94 3.34 8.51
CA GLY A 319 -18.49 3.09 8.53
C GLY A 319 -17.94 2.67 7.17
N ILE A 320 -18.63 1.77 6.46
CA ILE A 320 -18.24 1.34 5.11
C ILE A 320 -18.31 2.54 4.13
N ASP A 321 -19.38 3.33 4.19
CA ASP A 321 -19.53 4.51 3.34
C ASP A 321 -18.45 5.57 3.62
N PHE A 322 -18.12 5.81 4.90
CA PHE A 322 -16.99 6.66 5.28
C PHE A 322 -15.68 6.19 4.65
N LEU A 323 -15.37 4.89 4.73
CA LEU A 323 -14.16 4.30 4.15
C LEU A 323 -14.13 4.40 2.62
N LYS A 324 -15.26 4.14 1.95
CA LYS A 324 -15.41 4.29 0.50
C LYS A 324 -15.12 5.72 0.06
N ARG A 325 -15.77 6.70 0.71
CA ARG A 325 -15.60 8.13 0.40
C ARG A 325 -14.17 8.59 0.66
N LEU A 326 -13.54 8.12 1.74
CA LEU A 326 -12.14 8.42 2.04
C LEU A 326 -11.21 7.83 0.98
N ALA A 327 -11.39 6.56 0.61
CA ALA A 327 -10.58 5.91 -0.42
C ALA A 327 -10.74 6.59 -1.78
N ALA A 328 -11.98 6.92 -2.17
CA ALA A 328 -12.27 7.68 -3.37
C ALA A 328 -11.57 9.04 -3.39
N ALA A 329 -11.64 9.80 -2.30
CA ALA A 329 -10.94 11.08 -2.17
C ALA A 329 -9.41 10.92 -2.25
N ILE A 330 -8.85 9.87 -1.66
CA ILE A 330 -7.41 9.56 -1.75
C ILE A 330 -6.98 9.28 -3.20
N TYR A 331 -7.76 8.51 -3.96
CA TYR A 331 -7.44 8.24 -5.36
C TYR A 331 -7.61 9.46 -6.26
N LYS A 332 -8.63 10.26 -6.01
CA LYS A 332 -8.95 11.47 -6.79
C LYS A 332 -7.96 12.61 -6.53
N GLU A 333 -7.68 12.92 -5.26
CA GLU A 333 -7.00 14.15 -4.87
C GLU A 333 -5.50 13.97 -4.60
N GLN A 334 -5.03 12.73 -4.36
CA GLN A 334 -3.61 12.44 -4.06
C GLN A 334 -3.07 11.22 -4.80
N ALA A 335 -3.65 10.91 -5.96
CA ALA A 335 -3.21 9.83 -6.86
C ALA A 335 -3.03 8.46 -6.17
N GLY A 336 -3.86 8.16 -5.16
CA GLY A 336 -3.83 6.88 -4.46
C GLY A 336 -2.66 6.73 -3.47
N HIS A 337 -1.91 7.80 -3.20
CA HIS A 337 -0.86 7.77 -2.18
C HIS A 337 -1.49 7.40 -0.83
N PRO A 338 -0.99 6.41 -0.08
CA PRO A 338 -1.76 5.84 1.06
C PRO A 338 -1.73 6.68 2.34
N ILE A 339 -0.87 7.70 2.41
CA ILE A 339 -0.69 8.54 3.61
C ILE A 339 -1.34 9.89 3.36
N VAL A 340 -2.26 10.26 4.25
CA VAL A 340 -2.89 11.58 4.32
C VAL A 340 -2.31 12.35 5.49
N GLU A 341 -1.59 13.43 5.22
CA GLU A 341 -1.19 14.38 6.25
C GLU A 341 -2.30 15.41 6.45
N TYR A 342 -2.72 15.60 7.70
CA TYR A 342 -3.75 16.56 8.07
C TYR A 342 -3.29 17.47 9.21
N SER A 343 -3.27 18.77 8.94
CA SER A 343 -3.05 19.84 9.91
C SER A 343 -4.24 20.79 9.90
N ARG A 344 -4.87 20.98 11.06
CA ARG A 344 -6.06 21.84 11.19
C ARG A 344 -5.86 23.22 10.56
N PHE A 345 -4.73 23.87 10.81
CA PHE A 345 -4.48 25.23 10.33
C PHE A 345 -4.25 25.33 8.82
N LYS A 346 -3.90 24.23 8.15
CA LYS A 346 -3.60 24.21 6.71
C LYS A 346 -4.73 23.61 5.88
N ASP A 347 -5.44 22.65 6.45
CA ASP A 347 -6.30 21.75 5.70
C ASP A 347 -7.81 21.94 5.99
N GLU A 348 -8.20 22.97 6.77
CA GLU A 348 -9.60 23.21 7.19
C GLU A 348 -10.57 23.39 6.01
N GLU A 349 -10.11 24.01 4.91
CA GLU A 349 -10.91 24.22 3.69
C GLU A 349 -10.69 23.14 2.62
N THR A 350 -9.95 22.08 2.94
CA THR A 350 -9.64 21.00 1.99
C THR A 350 -10.58 19.82 2.15
N TRP A 351 -10.59 18.91 1.16
CA TRP A 351 -11.33 17.64 1.25
C TRP A 351 -11.00 16.84 2.52
N LYS A 352 -9.79 17.01 3.08
CA LYS A 352 -9.31 16.30 4.27
C LYS A 352 -10.10 16.67 5.51
N ALA A 353 -10.58 17.91 5.63
CA ALA A 353 -11.36 18.35 6.79
C ALA A 353 -12.60 17.48 6.99
N ARG A 354 -13.27 17.06 5.90
CA ARG A 354 -14.46 16.20 5.92
C ARG A 354 -14.23 14.84 6.62
N PHE A 355 -12.99 14.36 6.66
CA PHE A 355 -12.65 13.05 7.25
C PHE A 355 -11.84 13.18 8.54
N PHE A 356 -11.06 14.26 8.66
CA PHE A 356 -10.05 14.39 9.71
C PHE A 356 -10.30 15.55 10.69
N SER A 357 -11.39 16.31 10.54
CA SER A 357 -11.84 17.34 11.49
C SER A 357 -12.09 16.79 12.90
N ARG A 358 -12.43 17.71 13.82
CA ARG A 358 -12.85 17.38 15.19
C ARG A 358 -14.37 17.21 15.33
N GLU A 359 -15.11 17.20 14.23
CA GLU A 359 -16.54 16.89 14.26
C GLU A 359 -16.76 15.50 14.86
N ASP A 360 -17.75 15.39 15.74
CA ASP A 360 -17.94 14.18 16.54
C ASP A 360 -18.25 12.96 15.67
N GLU A 361 -19.11 13.09 14.66
CA GLU A 361 -19.45 11.97 13.74
C GLU A 361 -18.21 11.43 13.01
N SER A 362 -17.51 12.29 12.28
CA SER A 362 -16.29 11.95 11.54
C SER A 362 -15.21 11.41 12.47
N ARG A 363 -15.09 11.94 13.70
CA ARG A 363 -14.16 11.45 14.71
C ARG A 363 -14.52 10.05 15.20
N LEU A 364 -15.78 9.80 15.53
CA LEU A 364 -16.28 8.50 16.01
C LEU A 364 -16.11 7.41 14.94
N LEU A 365 -16.47 7.72 13.68
CA LEU A 365 -16.28 6.80 12.55
C LEU A 365 -14.79 6.53 12.30
N ARG A 366 -13.94 7.57 12.27
CA ARG A 366 -12.49 7.42 12.10
C ARG A 366 -11.85 6.57 13.19
N GLU A 367 -12.30 6.68 14.45
CA GLU A 367 -11.81 5.87 15.58
C GLU A 367 -12.27 4.41 15.53
N ALA A 368 -13.39 4.11 14.86
CA ALA A 368 -13.89 2.76 14.67
C ALA A 368 -13.29 2.06 13.44
N CYS A 369 -12.92 2.82 12.41
CA CYS A 369 -12.37 2.33 11.15
C CYS A 369 -10.95 1.71 11.26
N PRO A 370 -10.52 0.88 10.28
CA PRO A 370 -9.16 0.33 10.19
C PRO A 370 -8.13 1.37 9.72
N LEU A 371 -8.03 2.47 10.46
CA LEU A 371 -7.10 3.57 10.22
C LEU A 371 -6.06 3.65 11.35
N VAL A 372 -4.82 3.97 10.99
CA VAL A 372 -3.71 4.21 11.91
C VAL A 372 -3.32 5.68 11.84
N ARG A 373 -3.10 6.28 13.01
CA ARG A 373 -2.61 7.65 13.14
C ARG A 373 -1.20 7.66 13.73
N SER A 374 -0.29 8.38 13.09
CA SER A 374 1.05 8.70 13.60
C SER A 374 1.28 10.20 13.48
N GLY A 375 1.23 10.91 14.62
CA GLY A 375 1.23 12.38 14.62
C GLY A 375 0.04 12.96 13.83
N ASN A 376 0.35 13.69 12.76
CA ASN A 376 -0.63 14.30 11.84
C ASN A 376 -0.93 13.42 10.61
N GLN A 377 -0.25 12.28 10.47
CA GLN A 377 -0.42 11.38 9.36
C GLN A 377 -1.47 10.32 9.68
N HIS A 378 -2.36 10.09 8.72
CA HIS A 378 -3.41 9.09 8.76
C HIS A 378 -3.25 8.16 7.57
N ARG A 379 -3.45 6.87 7.79
CA ARG A 379 -3.39 5.85 6.73
C ARG A 379 -4.27 4.67 7.07
N PHE A 380 -4.65 3.90 6.06
CA PHE A 380 -5.20 2.57 6.27
C PHE A 380 -4.16 1.68 6.96
N VAL A 381 -4.63 0.71 7.75
CA VAL A 381 -3.75 -0.30 8.39
C VAL A 381 -2.88 -1.00 7.34
N HIS A 382 -3.38 -1.18 6.12
CA HIS A 382 -2.64 -1.74 4.99
C HIS A 382 -3.11 -1.16 3.64
N LYS A 383 -2.22 -1.09 2.63
CA LYS A 383 -2.54 -0.55 1.29
C LYS A 383 -3.69 -1.31 0.62
N SER A 384 -3.76 -2.63 0.80
CA SER A 384 -4.82 -3.44 0.19
C SER A 384 -6.22 -3.11 0.72
N LEU A 385 -6.35 -2.57 1.94
CA LEU A 385 -7.63 -2.09 2.46
C LEU A 385 -8.05 -0.79 1.78
N LEU A 386 -7.10 0.11 1.48
CA LEU A 386 -7.36 1.31 0.68
C LEU A 386 -7.83 0.91 -0.74
N GLU A 387 -7.11 -0.01 -1.38
CA GLU A 387 -7.45 -0.52 -2.72
C GLU A 387 -8.84 -1.17 -2.73
N TYR A 388 -9.14 -2.01 -1.73
CA TYR A 388 -10.46 -2.63 -1.55
C TYR A 388 -11.58 -1.59 -1.30
N CYS A 389 -11.36 -0.61 -0.42
CA CYS A 389 -12.38 0.42 -0.17
C CYS A 389 -12.62 1.29 -1.41
N PHE A 390 -11.57 1.53 -2.22
CA PHE A 390 -11.72 2.20 -3.51
C PHE A 390 -12.53 1.36 -4.49
N THR A 391 -12.33 0.04 -4.56
CA THR A 391 -13.13 -0.82 -5.46
C THR A 391 -14.61 -0.88 -5.04
N ARG A 392 -14.89 -0.81 -3.72
CA ARG A 392 -16.25 -0.61 -3.20
C ARG A 392 -16.85 0.75 -3.54
N ALA A 393 -16.02 1.78 -3.73
CA ALA A 393 -16.49 3.08 -4.19
C ALA A 393 -16.77 3.09 -5.71
N VAL A 394 -16.02 2.30 -6.49
CA VAL A 394 -16.26 2.07 -7.92
C VAL A 394 -17.60 1.36 -8.14
N PHE A 395 -17.88 0.31 -7.38
CA PHE A 395 -19.13 -0.44 -7.45
C PHE A 395 -19.56 -0.93 -6.07
N ASP A 396 -20.81 -0.63 -5.70
CA ASP A 396 -21.40 -1.04 -4.44
C ASP A 396 -22.66 -1.90 -4.66
N PRO A 397 -22.61 -3.22 -4.42
CA PRO A 397 -23.76 -4.11 -4.59
C PRO A 397 -24.97 -3.72 -3.73
N GLN A 398 -24.73 -3.10 -2.56
CA GLN A 398 -25.81 -2.75 -1.63
C GLN A 398 -26.55 -1.47 -2.03
N ALA A 399 -25.93 -0.60 -2.84
CA ALA A 399 -26.59 0.60 -3.39
C ALA A 399 -27.62 0.25 -4.48
N SER A 400 -27.49 -0.92 -5.11
CA SER A 400 -28.44 -1.46 -6.10
C SER A 400 -29.69 -2.13 -5.48
N SER A 401 -29.82 -2.14 -4.15
CA SER A 401 -31.08 -2.51 -3.48
C SER A 401 -31.98 -1.27 -3.47
N PRO A 402 -33.04 -1.17 -4.29
CA PRO A 402 -34.00 -0.11 -4.11
C PRO A 402 -34.61 -0.27 -2.71
N SER A 403 -34.37 0.71 -1.86
CA SER A 403 -35.14 0.85 -0.63
C SER A 403 -36.62 0.84 -0.99
N LEU A 404 -37.35 -0.11 -0.38
CA LEU A 404 -38.79 -0.30 -0.52
C LEU A 404 -39.55 1.03 -0.36
N SER A 405 -39.96 1.64 -1.49
CA SER A 405 -41.14 2.53 -1.60
C SER A 405 -41.47 2.84 -3.07
N GLY A 406 -42.24 1.97 -3.73
CA GLY A 406 -42.86 2.25 -5.05
C GLY A 406 -43.19 1.00 -5.87
N PRO A 407 -44.32 0.95 -6.62
CA PRO A 407 -45.02 -0.30 -6.91
C PRO A 407 -44.48 -1.11 -8.10
N SER A 408 -44.68 -2.41 -7.97
CA SER A 408 -44.33 -3.51 -8.89
C SER A 408 -44.84 -3.34 -10.32
N VAL A 409 -44.07 -3.83 -11.29
CA VAL A 409 -44.62 -4.47 -12.50
C VAL A 409 -43.86 -5.76 -12.80
N THR A 410 -44.62 -6.84 -12.89
CA THR A 410 -44.20 -8.19 -13.26
C THR A 410 -44.13 -8.34 -14.78
N ARG A 411 -43.19 -9.16 -15.31
CA ARG A 411 -43.49 -10.23 -16.29
C ARG A 411 -42.28 -11.09 -16.66
N ARG A 412 -42.51 -12.41 -16.65
CA ARG A 412 -41.68 -13.48 -17.23
C ARG A 412 -41.74 -13.39 -18.77
N GLY A 413 -40.59 -13.63 -19.42
CA GLY A 413 -40.45 -13.82 -20.86
C GLY A 413 -39.24 -14.72 -21.17
N SER A 414 -39.34 -15.49 -22.24
CA SER A 414 -38.66 -16.75 -22.52
C SER A 414 -37.20 -16.64 -23.00
N VAL A 415 -36.41 -17.67 -22.69
CA VAL A 415 -34.99 -17.89 -23.02
C VAL A 415 -34.86 -18.33 -24.48
N SER A 416 -34.46 -17.43 -25.39
CA SER A 416 -33.79 -17.78 -26.67
C SER A 416 -33.24 -16.52 -27.33
N SER A 417 -32.02 -16.60 -27.86
CA SER A 417 -31.16 -15.58 -28.52
C SER A 417 -30.53 -14.48 -27.62
N MET A 418 -29.35 -14.77 -27.05
CA MET A 418 -28.56 -13.86 -26.17
C MET A 418 -27.45 -13.05 -26.87
N PHE A 419 -27.33 -13.13 -28.21
CA PHE A 419 -26.33 -12.37 -28.97
C PHE A 419 -26.94 -11.77 -30.24
N SER A 420 -27.93 -10.89 -30.06
CA SER A 420 -28.33 -9.93 -31.07
C SER A 420 -28.20 -8.55 -30.44
N PHE A 421 -27.27 -7.76 -31.00
CA PHE A 421 -26.98 -6.40 -30.58
C PHE A 421 -28.08 -5.45 -31.09
N ASP A 422 -29.30 -5.62 -30.60
CA ASP A 422 -30.32 -4.58 -30.74
C ASP A 422 -30.06 -3.55 -29.64
N GLY A 423 -29.25 -2.56 -29.98
CA GLY A 423 -28.83 -1.44 -29.12
C GLY A 423 -29.96 -0.51 -28.67
N ARG A 424 -31.20 -1.00 -28.51
CA ARG A 424 -32.33 -0.26 -27.92
C ARG A 424 -32.79 -0.87 -26.60
N THR A 425 -32.85 -2.19 -26.46
CA THR A 425 -33.36 -2.83 -25.23
C THR A 425 -32.36 -2.80 -24.07
N ALA A 426 -31.05 -2.89 -24.33
CA ALA A 426 -30.02 -2.71 -23.30
C ALA A 426 -29.89 -1.25 -22.81
N LEU A 427 -30.22 -0.27 -23.67
CA LEU A 427 -30.23 1.15 -23.30
C LEU A 427 -31.50 1.53 -22.52
N GLU A 428 -32.67 0.93 -22.84
CA GLU A 428 -33.93 1.17 -22.14
C GLU A 428 -33.93 0.66 -20.68
N GLU A 429 -33.22 -0.42 -20.37
CA GLU A 429 -32.99 -0.84 -18.97
C GLU A 429 -31.84 -0.06 -18.28
N CYS A 430 -30.89 0.50 -19.06
CA CYS A 430 -29.81 1.34 -18.56
C CYS A 430 -30.22 2.78 -18.22
N ASP A 431 -31.35 3.27 -18.72
CA ASP A 431 -31.86 4.64 -18.44
C ASP A 431 -32.18 4.91 -16.96
N LEU A 432 -32.20 3.85 -16.13
CA LEU A 432 -32.26 3.96 -14.67
C LEU A 432 -30.89 4.17 -14.00
N PHE A 433 -29.78 3.81 -14.66
CA PHE A 433 -28.42 3.83 -14.11
C PHE A 433 -27.50 4.91 -14.73
N THR A 434 -27.84 5.47 -15.90
CA THR A 434 -26.98 6.39 -16.69
C THR A 434 -27.24 7.89 -16.50
N ARG A 435 -27.92 8.30 -15.41
CA ARG A 435 -28.17 9.74 -15.15
C ARG A 435 -26.92 10.56 -14.79
N GLN A 436 -25.76 9.94 -14.58
CA GLN A 436 -24.49 10.63 -14.34
C GLN A 436 -23.55 10.50 -15.54
N PRO A 437 -22.91 11.59 -15.98
CA PRO A 437 -21.92 11.51 -17.05
C PRO A 437 -20.79 10.54 -16.65
N VAL A 438 -20.34 9.71 -17.60
CA VAL A 438 -19.31 8.66 -17.40
C VAL A 438 -18.04 9.20 -16.72
N ILE A 439 -17.76 10.50 -16.86
CA ILE A 439 -16.63 11.24 -16.31
C ILE A 439 -16.70 11.36 -14.77
N ASP A 440 -17.89 11.36 -14.17
CA ASP A 440 -18.05 11.49 -12.71
C ASP A 440 -17.90 10.16 -11.97
N SER A 441 -17.91 9.03 -12.69
CA SER A 441 -17.66 7.71 -12.11
C SER A 441 -16.20 7.55 -11.67
N PRO A 442 -15.92 6.90 -10.53
CA PRO A 442 -14.55 6.55 -10.12
C PRO A 442 -13.76 5.74 -11.15
N LEU A 443 -14.45 5.08 -12.09
CA LEU A 443 -13.85 4.39 -13.24
C LEU A 443 -13.19 5.36 -14.24
N GLY A 444 -13.67 6.61 -14.34
CA GLY A 444 -13.17 7.61 -15.29
C GLY A 444 -12.07 8.53 -14.76
N TRP A 445 -11.85 8.58 -13.44
CA TRP A 445 -10.95 9.57 -12.83
C TRP A 445 -9.47 9.39 -13.23
N ARG A 446 -9.02 8.14 -13.37
CA ARG A 446 -7.65 7.81 -13.78
C ARG A 446 -7.57 6.40 -14.35
N SER A 447 -6.53 6.14 -15.14
CA SER A 447 -6.16 4.77 -15.44
C SER A 447 -5.61 4.10 -14.18
N PHE A 448 -6.10 2.90 -13.90
CA PHE A 448 -5.55 1.99 -12.89
C PHE A 448 -5.27 0.61 -13.48
N VAL A 449 -5.05 0.56 -14.80
CA VAL A 449 -4.63 -0.64 -15.54
C VAL A 449 -3.35 -1.24 -14.95
N ASP A 450 -2.45 -0.41 -14.40
CA ASP A 450 -1.21 -0.84 -13.76
C ASP A 450 -1.37 -1.21 -12.26
N GLU A 451 -2.59 -1.20 -11.71
CA GLU A 451 -2.86 -1.53 -10.30
C GLU A 451 -3.51 -2.93 -10.20
N PRO A 452 -2.72 -4.02 -10.19
CA PRO A 452 -3.23 -5.39 -10.32
C PRO A 452 -4.18 -5.79 -9.19
N SER A 453 -3.99 -5.27 -7.97
CA SER A 453 -4.89 -5.53 -6.84
C SER A 453 -6.30 -4.97 -7.08
N ILE A 454 -6.40 -3.75 -7.62
CA ILE A 454 -7.69 -3.09 -7.88
C ILE A 454 -8.43 -3.86 -8.97
N LEU A 455 -7.73 -4.17 -10.06
CA LEU A 455 -8.29 -4.96 -11.15
C LEU A 455 -8.75 -6.34 -10.67
N GLN A 456 -7.99 -6.99 -9.80
CA GLN A 456 -8.37 -8.29 -9.24
C GLN A 456 -9.66 -8.22 -8.43
N PHE A 457 -9.79 -7.23 -7.52
CA PHE A 457 -11.01 -7.06 -6.74
C PHE A 457 -12.23 -6.77 -7.62
N LEU A 458 -12.08 -5.94 -8.65
CA LEU A 458 -13.17 -5.63 -9.57
C LEU A 458 -13.53 -6.83 -10.47
N ALA A 459 -12.53 -7.60 -10.92
CA ALA A 459 -12.75 -8.80 -11.73
C ALA A 459 -13.53 -9.88 -10.96
N GLU A 460 -13.17 -10.12 -9.69
CA GLU A 460 -13.93 -11.03 -8.81
C GLU A 460 -15.38 -10.56 -8.63
N ARG A 461 -15.62 -9.24 -8.56
CA ARG A 461 -16.97 -8.68 -8.45
C ARG A 461 -17.78 -8.81 -9.72
N VAL A 462 -17.17 -8.72 -10.89
CA VAL A 462 -17.85 -8.99 -12.18
C VAL A 462 -18.39 -10.42 -12.22
N GLN A 463 -17.67 -11.38 -11.64
CA GLN A 463 -18.12 -12.78 -11.58
C GLN A 463 -19.28 -12.99 -10.60
N GLN A 464 -19.39 -12.15 -9.56
CA GLN A 464 -20.43 -12.24 -8.54
C GLN A 464 -21.70 -11.46 -8.91
N GLU A 465 -21.57 -10.34 -9.62
CA GLU A 465 -22.64 -9.34 -9.79
C GLU A 465 -22.90 -9.06 -11.28
N PRO A 466 -23.94 -9.66 -11.88
CA PRO A 466 -24.27 -9.47 -13.30
C PRO A 466 -24.56 -8.01 -13.68
N SER A 467 -25.12 -7.23 -12.77
CA SER A 467 -25.39 -5.79 -12.97
C SER A 467 -24.10 -4.99 -13.19
N PHE A 468 -23.02 -5.34 -12.48
CA PHE A 468 -21.73 -4.69 -12.66
C PHE A 468 -21.15 -4.99 -14.04
N LYS A 469 -21.26 -6.25 -14.51
CA LYS A 469 -20.87 -6.63 -15.87
C LYS A 469 -21.60 -5.79 -16.92
N GLN A 470 -22.91 -5.63 -16.79
CA GLN A 470 -23.72 -4.81 -17.70
C GLN A 470 -23.30 -3.34 -17.67
N GLN A 471 -23.03 -2.79 -16.49
CA GLN A 471 -22.55 -1.41 -16.34
C GLN A 471 -21.21 -1.18 -17.05
N LEU A 472 -20.25 -2.11 -16.92
CA LEU A 472 -18.95 -2.01 -17.60
C LEU A 472 -19.10 -2.10 -19.12
N LEU A 473 -19.95 -3.00 -19.62
CA LEU A 473 -20.24 -3.10 -21.05
C LEU A 473 -20.88 -1.81 -21.59
N ALA A 474 -21.83 -1.22 -20.86
CA ALA A 474 -22.43 0.05 -21.23
C ALA A 474 -21.39 1.18 -21.32
N MET A 475 -20.41 1.22 -20.42
CA MET A 475 -19.32 2.22 -20.50
C MET A 475 -18.44 2.06 -21.74
N ILE A 476 -18.18 0.82 -22.18
CA ILE A 476 -17.44 0.55 -23.42
C ILE A 476 -18.24 1.06 -24.62
N GLU A 477 -19.54 0.80 -24.65
CA GLU A 477 -20.43 1.27 -25.72
C GLU A 477 -20.52 2.79 -25.78
N LEU A 478 -20.69 3.45 -24.64
CA LEU A 478 -20.74 4.92 -24.55
C LEU A 478 -19.45 5.58 -25.06
N SER A 479 -18.30 4.87 -25.00
CA SER A 479 -17.03 5.38 -25.52
C SER A 479 -17.01 5.59 -27.04
N LYS A 480 -17.92 4.95 -27.78
CA LYS A 480 -18.09 5.14 -29.24
C LYS A 480 -18.50 6.57 -29.58
N THR A 481 -19.31 7.20 -28.71
CA THR A 481 -19.81 8.57 -28.89
C THR A 481 -19.10 9.59 -27.99
N ASP A 482 -18.85 9.24 -26.73
CA ASP A 482 -18.26 10.14 -25.75
C ASP A 482 -16.72 10.04 -25.71
N LYS A 483 -16.04 11.15 -26.01
CA LYS A 483 -14.58 11.23 -25.93
C LYS A 483 -14.07 11.30 -24.49
N GLY A 484 -14.89 11.76 -23.54
CA GLY A 484 -14.56 11.85 -22.12
C GLY A 484 -14.47 10.48 -21.43
N GLY A 485 -15.35 9.56 -21.83
CA GLY A 485 -15.42 8.19 -21.30
C GLY A 485 -14.27 7.24 -21.64
N ARG A 486 -13.25 7.66 -22.40
CA ARG A 486 -12.17 6.77 -22.87
C ARG A 486 -11.38 6.07 -21.75
N ILE A 487 -11.16 6.75 -20.63
CA ILE A 487 -10.45 6.18 -19.47
C ILE A 487 -11.33 5.13 -18.77
N ALA A 488 -12.61 5.47 -18.57
CA ALA A 488 -13.58 4.55 -17.98
C ALA A 488 -13.75 3.29 -18.84
N ALA A 489 -13.84 3.44 -20.16
CA ALA A 489 -13.94 2.34 -21.09
C ALA A 489 -12.68 1.45 -21.12
N ALA A 490 -11.48 2.06 -21.10
CA ALA A 490 -10.22 1.33 -21.02
C ALA A 490 -10.13 0.52 -19.72
N ASN A 491 -10.46 1.13 -18.57
CA ASN A 491 -10.53 0.42 -17.29
C ASN A 491 -11.60 -0.69 -17.33
N ALA A 492 -12.78 -0.42 -17.88
CA ALA A 492 -13.90 -1.35 -17.96
C ALA A 492 -13.56 -2.61 -18.77
N ILE A 493 -13.02 -2.45 -19.98
CA ILE A 493 -12.66 -3.61 -20.81
C ILE A 493 -11.52 -4.41 -20.19
N THR A 494 -10.54 -3.76 -19.55
CA THR A 494 -9.47 -4.45 -18.82
C THR A 494 -10.00 -5.26 -17.64
N ILE A 495 -10.96 -4.73 -16.88
CA ILE A 495 -11.62 -5.48 -15.80
C ILE A 495 -12.36 -6.70 -16.37
N LEU A 496 -13.12 -6.53 -17.45
CA LEU A 496 -13.88 -7.61 -18.08
C LEU A 496 -12.98 -8.73 -18.62
N VAL A 497 -11.90 -8.37 -19.34
CA VAL A 497 -10.90 -9.34 -19.83
C VAL A 497 -10.28 -10.09 -18.65
N ARG A 498 -9.89 -9.39 -17.59
CA ARG A 498 -9.32 -10.01 -16.38
C ARG A 498 -10.32 -10.93 -15.66
N ALA A 499 -11.62 -10.62 -15.71
CA ALA A 499 -12.68 -11.47 -15.17
C ALA A 499 -12.94 -12.73 -16.02
N GLY A 500 -12.26 -12.87 -17.17
CA GLY A 500 -12.43 -13.99 -18.10
C GLY A 500 -13.59 -13.79 -19.08
N ILE A 501 -14.12 -12.58 -19.22
CA ILE A 501 -15.18 -12.30 -20.18
C ILE A 501 -14.59 -12.31 -21.59
N GLN A 502 -15.19 -13.11 -22.46
CA GLN A 502 -14.82 -13.27 -23.85
C GLN A 502 -15.57 -12.26 -24.73
N PHE A 503 -14.89 -11.78 -25.78
CA PHE A 503 -15.41 -10.82 -26.76
C PHE A 503 -15.47 -11.45 -28.17
N ILE A 504 -15.74 -12.75 -28.24
CA ILE A 504 -15.82 -13.49 -29.52
C ILE A 504 -16.99 -12.95 -30.34
N GLY A 505 -16.72 -12.54 -31.59
CA GLY A 505 -17.72 -11.98 -32.50
C GLY A 505 -18.31 -10.64 -32.06
N ALA A 506 -17.73 -9.97 -31.05
CA ALA A 506 -18.29 -8.74 -30.48
C ALA A 506 -18.19 -7.56 -31.46
N ASP A 507 -19.23 -6.71 -31.50
CA ASP A 507 -19.22 -5.46 -32.26
C ASP A 507 -18.62 -4.31 -31.44
N LEU A 508 -17.31 -4.12 -31.60
CA LEU A 508 -16.50 -3.12 -30.93
C LEU A 508 -16.07 -2.00 -31.89
N ARG A 509 -16.81 -1.77 -32.97
CA ARG A 509 -16.49 -0.72 -33.94
C ARG A 509 -16.49 0.66 -33.29
N GLY A 510 -15.43 1.42 -33.51
CA GLY A 510 -15.30 2.80 -33.04
C GLY A 510 -15.14 2.98 -31.52
N ILE A 511 -14.96 1.91 -30.73
CA ILE A 511 -14.73 2.05 -29.28
C ILE A 511 -13.45 2.84 -29.00
N ARG A 512 -13.37 3.47 -27.83
CA ARG A 512 -12.19 4.25 -27.42
C ARG A 512 -11.62 3.73 -26.10
N ILE A 513 -10.58 2.92 -26.20
CA ILE A 513 -9.95 2.22 -25.06
C ILE A 513 -8.41 2.37 -25.06
N PRO A 514 -7.87 3.61 -25.19
CA PRO A 514 -6.43 3.80 -25.24
C PRO A 514 -5.78 3.37 -23.91
N GLY A 515 -4.67 2.62 -24.02
CA GLY A 515 -3.92 2.10 -22.87
C GLY A 515 -4.55 0.92 -22.14
N ALA A 516 -5.63 0.33 -22.67
CA ALA A 516 -6.25 -0.86 -22.08
C ALA A 516 -5.29 -2.05 -22.08
N ASP A 517 -5.32 -2.83 -21.01
CA ASP A 517 -4.67 -4.14 -20.95
C ASP A 517 -5.68 -5.23 -21.35
N LEU A 518 -5.44 -5.85 -22.51
CA LEU A 518 -6.25 -6.91 -23.11
C LEU A 518 -5.45 -8.23 -23.18
N ARG A 519 -4.39 -8.37 -22.37
CA ARG A 519 -3.57 -9.59 -22.35
C ARG A 519 -4.40 -10.83 -22.10
N TYR A 520 -4.08 -11.90 -22.82
CA TYR A 520 -4.78 -13.19 -22.77
C TYR A 520 -6.28 -13.12 -23.10
N GLY A 521 -6.77 -11.99 -23.63
CA GLY A 521 -8.17 -11.81 -23.99
C GLY A 521 -8.56 -12.61 -25.23
N MET A 522 -9.83 -13.05 -25.27
CA MET A 522 -10.40 -13.80 -26.40
C MET A 522 -11.29 -12.90 -27.24
N PHE A 523 -10.80 -12.53 -28.43
CA PHE A 523 -11.43 -11.59 -29.37
C PHE A 523 -11.58 -12.21 -30.77
N GLU A 524 -11.70 -13.54 -30.87
CA GLU A 524 -11.90 -14.23 -32.15
C GLU A 524 -13.15 -13.69 -32.86
N GLY A 525 -13.02 -13.27 -34.13
CA GLY A 525 -14.13 -12.70 -34.91
C GLY A 525 -14.59 -11.30 -34.49
N ALA A 526 -13.94 -10.66 -33.50
CA ALA A 526 -14.35 -9.34 -33.02
C ALA A 526 -14.21 -8.25 -34.11
N GLN A 527 -15.18 -7.34 -34.15
CA GLN A 527 -15.23 -6.21 -35.09
C GLN A 527 -14.67 -4.97 -34.39
N LEU A 528 -13.44 -4.57 -34.68
CA LEU A 528 -12.70 -3.46 -34.04
C LEU A 528 -12.43 -2.31 -35.02
N GLN A 529 -13.17 -2.22 -36.12
CA GLN A 529 -12.92 -1.23 -37.15
C GLN A 529 -13.09 0.19 -36.60
N GLY A 530 -12.15 1.08 -36.93
CA GLY A 530 -12.14 2.46 -36.44
C GLY A 530 -11.95 2.62 -34.92
N ALA A 531 -11.67 1.55 -34.18
CA ALA A 531 -11.45 1.62 -32.73
C ALA A 531 -10.15 2.37 -32.39
N ASP A 532 -10.15 3.11 -31.28
CA ASP A 532 -8.94 3.68 -30.69
C ASP A 532 -8.38 2.74 -29.62
N VAL A 533 -7.36 1.96 -30.01
CA VAL A 533 -6.64 1.01 -29.16
C VAL A 533 -5.19 1.44 -28.92
N ARG A 534 -4.87 2.74 -29.09
CA ARG A 534 -3.49 3.24 -28.94
C ARG A 534 -2.93 2.88 -27.58
N LYS A 535 -1.66 2.47 -27.54
CA LYS A 535 -0.94 2.04 -26.32
C LYS A 535 -1.56 0.85 -25.59
N ALA A 536 -2.54 0.15 -26.17
CA ALA A 536 -3.12 -1.04 -25.55
C ALA A 536 -2.09 -2.17 -25.48
N ASN A 537 -2.19 -2.99 -24.43
CA ASN A 537 -1.39 -4.20 -24.28
C ASN A 537 -2.18 -5.40 -24.79
N LEU A 538 -1.74 -5.96 -25.90
CA LEU A 538 -2.33 -7.10 -26.60
C LEU A 538 -1.45 -8.37 -26.48
N HIS A 539 -0.52 -8.42 -25.51
CA HIS A 539 0.33 -9.60 -25.33
C HIS A 539 -0.49 -10.88 -25.10
N ASN A 540 -0.24 -11.91 -25.93
CA ASN A 540 -0.98 -13.18 -25.95
C ASN A 540 -2.50 -13.04 -26.16
N ILE A 541 -2.98 -11.99 -26.83
CA ILE A 541 -4.39 -11.87 -27.21
C ILE A 541 -4.75 -12.88 -28.32
N TRP A 542 -5.97 -13.39 -28.34
CA TRP A 542 -6.50 -14.18 -29.46
C TRP A 542 -7.38 -13.32 -30.37
N LEU A 543 -6.84 -12.95 -31.53
CA LEU A 543 -7.48 -12.08 -32.54
C LEU A 543 -7.83 -12.81 -33.85
N ARG A 544 -7.94 -14.15 -33.84
CA ARG A 544 -8.26 -14.91 -35.06
C ARG A 544 -9.55 -14.39 -35.69
N GLN A 545 -9.54 -14.11 -37.00
CA GLN A 545 -10.69 -13.54 -37.72
C GLN A 545 -11.22 -12.20 -37.19
N ALA A 546 -10.51 -11.51 -36.28
CA ALA A 546 -10.88 -10.16 -35.86
C ALA A 546 -10.57 -9.16 -36.99
N ASP A 547 -11.41 -8.15 -37.14
CA ASP A 547 -11.20 -7.07 -38.12
C ASP A 547 -10.80 -5.77 -37.42
N LEU A 548 -9.55 -5.35 -37.62
CA LEU A 548 -8.97 -4.12 -37.06
C LEU A 548 -8.78 -3.00 -38.12
N SER A 549 -9.43 -3.12 -39.28
CA SER A 549 -9.41 -2.10 -40.35
C SER A 549 -9.68 -0.69 -39.80
N ASP A 550 -8.89 0.30 -40.22
CA ASP A 550 -9.00 1.71 -39.79
C ASP A 550 -8.84 1.97 -38.27
N SER A 551 -8.43 0.98 -37.47
CA SER A 551 -8.20 1.18 -36.03
C SER A 551 -6.92 1.97 -35.75
N GLN A 552 -6.92 2.77 -34.68
CA GLN A 552 -5.75 3.51 -34.23
C GLN A 552 -4.88 2.63 -33.32
N MET A 553 -3.75 2.14 -33.85
CA MET A 553 -2.89 1.17 -33.18
C MET A 553 -1.54 1.72 -32.70
N ALA A 554 -1.36 3.03 -32.69
CA ALA A 554 -0.08 3.64 -32.30
C ALA A 554 0.35 3.23 -30.88
N GLY A 555 1.55 2.64 -30.77
CA GLY A 555 2.12 2.19 -29.50
C GLY A 555 1.50 0.92 -28.90
N VAL A 556 0.66 0.20 -29.65
CA VAL A 556 0.12 -1.11 -29.22
C VAL A 556 1.26 -2.09 -28.97
N ARG A 557 1.16 -2.87 -27.90
CA ARG A 557 2.14 -3.90 -27.52
C ARG A 557 1.56 -5.29 -27.79
N PHE A 558 2.00 -5.98 -28.82
CA PHE A 558 1.63 -7.39 -29.06
C PHE A 558 2.44 -8.36 -28.21
N GLY A 559 3.46 -7.85 -27.52
CA GLY A 559 4.31 -8.66 -26.67
C GLY A 559 5.20 -9.65 -27.42
N GLU A 560 5.26 -9.50 -28.74
CA GLU A 560 6.42 -9.93 -29.51
C GLU A 560 7.58 -8.99 -29.14
N TRP A 561 8.74 -9.59 -28.88
CA TRP A 561 9.96 -8.82 -28.75
C TRP A 561 10.20 -8.10 -30.09
N PRO A 562 10.58 -6.81 -30.06
CA PRO A 562 10.95 -6.13 -31.29
C PRO A 562 12.04 -6.95 -31.98
N TYR A 563 11.73 -7.43 -33.18
CA TYR A 563 12.73 -8.04 -34.03
C TYR A 563 13.37 -6.91 -34.84
N LEU A 564 14.68 -6.75 -34.69
CA LEU A 564 15.46 -5.87 -35.54
C LEU A 564 15.78 -6.66 -36.82
N GLN A 565 15.23 -6.21 -37.94
CA GLN A 565 15.49 -6.83 -39.24
C GLN A 565 16.66 -6.10 -39.89
N GLU A 566 17.83 -6.73 -39.85
CA GLU A 566 19.04 -6.22 -40.48
C GLU A 566 19.41 -7.06 -41.70
N ASP A 567 19.94 -6.39 -42.73
CA ASP A 567 20.33 -7.01 -44.00
C ASP A 567 21.66 -7.79 -43.91
N SER A 568 22.33 -7.76 -42.75
CA SER A 568 23.65 -8.36 -42.51
C SER A 568 23.69 -9.15 -41.20
N THR A 569 24.56 -10.16 -41.12
CA THR A 569 24.73 -10.99 -39.93
C THR A 569 25.19 -10.14 -38.74
N ILE A 570 24.48 -10.22 -37.62
CA ILE A 570 24.86 -9.56 -36.38
C ILE A 570 25.80 -10.47 -35.60
N TRP A 571 27.01 -10.01 -35.32
CA TRP A 571 28.01 -10.76 -34.56
C TRP A 571 27.96 -10.48 -33.05
N PHE A 572 27.52 -9.27 -32.68
CA PHE A 572 27.49 -8.86 -31.27
C PHE A 572 26.39 -7.86 -30.96
N LEU A 573 25.89 -7.89 -29.72
CA LEU A 573 24.91 -6.95 -29.17
C LEU A 573 25.39 -6.45 -27.81
N ALA A 574 25.37 -5.13 -27.60
CA ALA A 574 25.74 -4.49 -26.33
C ALA A 574 24.68 -3.48 -25.92
N TYR A 575 24.06 -3.65 -24.75
CA TYR A 575 23.21 -2.62 -24.16
C TYR A 575 24.05 -1.53 -23.52
N SER A 576 23.58 -0.29 -23.62
CA SER A 576 24.10 0.79 -22.78
C SER A 576 23.83 0.47 -21.30
N PRO A 577 24.70 0.92 -20.37
CA PRO A 577 24.50 0.66 -18.94
C PRO A 577 23.19 1.20 -18.37
N ASP A 578 22.63 2.26 -18.98
CA ASP A 578 21.32 2.82 -18.61
C ASP A 578 20.14 2.13 -19.32
N GLY A 579 20.42 1.14 -20.16
CA GLY A 579 19.44 0.33 -20.89
C GLY A 579 18.65 1.10 -21.95
N LYS A 580 19.03 2.33 -22.29
CA LYS A 580 18.32 3.18 -23.27
C LYS A 580 18.75 2.95 -24.71
N SER A 581 19.94 2.40 -24.92
CA SER A 581 20.48 2.15 -26.25
C SER A 581 20.98 0.71 -26.38
N LEU A 582 20.90 0.17 -27.60
CA LEU A 582 21.46 -1.13 -27.96
C LEU A 582 22.40 -0.94 -29.16
N ALA A 583 23.67 -1.29 -29.03
CA ALA A 583 24.60 -1.34 -30.15
C ALA A 583 24.63 -2.75 -30.75
N ALA A 584 24.53 -2.84 -32.07
CA ALA A 584 24.67 -4.06 -32.84
C ALA A 584 25.88 -3.96 -33.77
N GLY A 585 26.83 -4.88 -33.64
CA GLY A 585 27.99 -5.01 -34.53
C GLY A 585 27.69 -5.97 -35.68
N MET A 586 27.89 -5.52 -36.92
CA MET A 586 27.46 -6.22 -38.13
C MET A 586 28.64 -6.76 -38.94
N GLU A 587 28.37 -7.73 -39.81
CA GLU A 587 29.36 -8.32 -40.73
C GLU A 587 29.81 -7.32 -41.80
N ASP A 588 28.95 -6.38 -42.18
CA ASP A 588 29.24 -5.31 -43.14
C ASP A 588 30.15 -4.19 -42.62
N CYS A 589 30.81 -4.42 -41.48
CA CYS A 589 31.71 -3.50 -40.80
C CYS A 589 31.02 -2.24 -40.21
N SER A 590 29.69 -2.24 -40.12
CA SER A 590 28.93 -1.17 -39.46
C SER A 590 28.58 -1.52 -38.00
N VAL A 591 28.33 -0.48 -37.21
CA VAL A 591 27.71 -0.61 -35.89
C VAL A 591 26.47 0.25 -35.86
N ILE A 592 25.30 -0.35 -35.62
CA ILE A 592 24.03 0.39 -35.48
C ILE A 592 23.69 0.51 -34.00
N VAL A 593 23.34 1.72 -33.58
CA VAL A 593 22.84 2.00 -32.23
C VAL A 593 21.34 2.24 -32.29
N TYR A 594 20.55 1.42 -31.61
CA TYR A 594 19.09 1.51 -31.51
C TYR A 594 18.67 2.19 -30.20
N ASP A 595 17.54 2.88 -30.24
CA ASP A 595 16.80 3.31 -29.05
C ASP A 595 15.98 2.12 -28.53
N THR A 596 16.07 1.78 -27.24
CA THR A 596 15.40 0.59 -26.67
C THR A 596 13.93 0.83 -26.32
N VAL A 597 13.45 2.07 -26.41
CA VAL A 597 12.05 2.44 -26.21
C VAL A 597 11.28 2.38 -27.52
N THR A 598 11.87 2.89 -28.61
CA THR A 598 11.24 2.96 -29.94
C THR A 598 11.74 1.90 -30.92
N TRP A 599 12.86 1.24 -30.63
CA TRP A 599 13.54 0.25 -31.49
C TRP A 599 13.89 0.79 -32.87
N THR A 600 14.18 2.09 -32.94
CA THR A 600 14.62 2.78 -34.15
C THR A 600 16.13 3.00 -34.12
N ALA A 601 16.80 2.82 -35.25
CA ALA A 601 18.22 3.16 -35.40
C ALA A 601 18.45 4.66 -35.15
N ILE A 602 19.21 4.98 -34.11
CA ILE A 602 19.64 6.34 -33.75
C ILE A 602 20.87 6.72 -34.58
N HIS A 603 21.84 5.81 -34.68
CA HIS A 603 23.11 6.05 -35.35
C HIS A 603 23.60 4.81 -36.09
N THR A 604 24.22 5.02 -37.24
CA THR A 604 24.99 4.00 -37.98
C THR A 604 26.44 4.48 -38.06
N LEU A 605 27.31 3.81 -37.32
CA LEU A 605 28.73 4.12 -37.25
C LEU A 605 29.49 3.29 -38.30
N HIS A 606 30.28 4.00 -39.10
CA HIS A 606 31.09 3.42 -40.16
C HIS A 606 32.56 3.75 -39.91
N GLY A 607 33.47 2.81 -40.18
CA GLY A 607 34.91 3.04 -40.01
C GLY A 607 35.72 1.77 -39.70
N HIS A 608 35.07 0.69 -39.27
CA HIS A 608 35.73 -0.59 -39.15
C HIS A 608 36.03 -1.16 -40.53
N MET A 609 37.19 -1.82 -40.68
CA MET A 609 37.63 -2.42 -41.96
C MET A 609 37.34 -3.93 -42.04
N ALA A 610 36.72 -4.49 -41.00
CA ALA A 610 36.33 -5.88 -40.88
C ALA A 610 35.10 -6.00 -39.96
N ALA A 611 34.48 -7.18 -39.95
CA ALA A 611 33.32 -7.50 -39.10
C ALA A 611 33.57 -7.15 -37.63
N VAL A 612 32.57 -6.57 -36.98
CA VAL A 612 32.69 -6.08 -35.61
C VAL A 612 32.29 -7.18 -34.64
N TYR A 613 33.29 -7.86 -34.06
CA TYR A 613 33.09 -9.00 -33.18
C TYR A 613 32.74 -8.64 -31.72
N ALA A 614 32.98 -7.39 -31.30
CA ALA A 614 32.67 -6.93 -29.95
C ALA A 614 32.50 -5.40 -29.92
N VAL A 615 31.54 -4.94 -29.10
CA VAL A 615 31.31 -3.53 -28.79
C VAL A 615 31.09 -3.46 -27.27
N ALA A 616 31.66 -2.46 -26.60
CA ALA A 616 31.59 -2.27 -25.15
C ALA A 616 31.01 -0.91 -24.80
#